data_AF-A0A2A9L7G7-F1
#
_entry.id   AF-A0A2A9L7G7-F1
#
_cell.length_a   1.000
_cell.length_b   1.000
_cell.length_c   1.000
_cell.angle_alpha   90.00
_cell.angle_beta   90.00
_cell.angle_gamma   90.00
#
_symmetry.space_group_name_H-M   'P 1'
#
loop_
_entity.id
_entity.type
_entity.pdbx_description
1 polymer ?
#
loop_
_entity_poly.entity_id
_entity_poly.type
_entity_poly.pdbx_seq_one_letter_code
_entity_poly.pdbx_strand_id
1 'polypeptide(L)'
;MKKALAAVLLCIALPASADVTTEVLCFRTTGDKPVRFELRTYYDDVAKWQGGVVRYAKSKTAIPLLFKHEDQEELAEGRPYQFTTTWWEMVDGKVNGEYEMMSQGAIVYSMTYTNARTGKKTAFEWAQDVDASAKTGCRW
;
A
#
# COMPACT_ATOMS: atom_id res chain seq x y z
N MET A 1 50.44 -20.61 -0.91
CA MET A 1 49.75 -19.37 -0.49
C MET A 1 48.59 -18.96 -1.41
N LYS A 2 48.60 -19.24 -2.73
CA LYS A 2 47.50 -18.85 -3.64
C LYS A 2 46.17 -19.61 -3.43
N LYS A 3 46.21 -20.85 -2.94
CA LYS A 3 45.00 -21.68 -2.69
C LYS A 3 44.19 -21.26 -1.45
N ALA A 4 44.83 -20.60 -0.48
CA ALA A 4 44.15 -20.11 0.71
C ALA A 4 43.33 -18.84 0.43
N LEU A 5 43.76 -18.02 -0.53
CA LEU A 5 43.05 -16.79 -0.91
C LEU A 5 41.70 -17.09 -1.58
N ALA A 6 41.62 -18.17 -2.38
CA ALA A 6 40.39 -18.54 -3.10
C ALA A 6 39.28 -19.06 -2.17
N ALA A 7 39.63 -19.68 -1.03
CA ALA A 7 38.66 -20.16 -0.06
C ALA A 7 38.03 -19.01 0.76
N VAL A 8 38.75 -17.90 0.95
CA VAL A 8 38.25 -16.72 1.69
C VAL A 8 37.28 -15.89 0.85
N LEU A 9 37.46 -15.85 -0.47
CA LEU A 9 36.57 -15.13 -1.40
C LEU A 9 35.17 -15.76 -1.53
N LEU A 10 35.02 -17.07 -1.26
CA LEU A 10 33.73 -17.76 -1.36
C LEU A 10 32.81 -17.51 -0.13
N CYS A 11 33.36 -16.99 0.98
CA CYS A 11 32.61 -16.74 2.21
C CYS A 11 31.94 -15.35 2.28
N ILE A 12 32.12 -14.49 1.27
CA ILE A 12 31.59 -13.11 1.26
C ILE A 12 30.30 -12.99 0.41
N ALA A 13 29.79 -14.09 -0.15
CA ALA A 13 28.47 -14.11 -0.79
C ALA A 13 27.35 -14.10 0.26
N LEU A 14 27.23 -13.01 1.02
CA LEU A 14 26.03 -12.73 1.82
C LEU A 14 24.90 -12.40 0.83
N PRO A 15 23.75 -13.07 0.91
CA PRO A 15 22.59 -12.64 0.15
C PRO A 15 22.21 -11.24 0.63
N ALA A 16 22.43 -10.23 -0.21
CA ALA A 16 21.82 -8.92 -0.02
C ALA A 16 20.33 -9.08 -0.34
N SER A 17 19.51 -9.29 0.69
CA SER A 17 18.06 -9.19 0.54
C SER A 17 17.69 -7.71 0.48
N ALA A 18 17.28 -7.23 -0.69
CA ALA A 18 16.46 -6.04 -0.78
C ALA A 18 15.08 -6.43 -0.26
N ASP A 19 14.81 -6.15 1.02
CA ASP A 19 13.51 -6.45 1.61
C ASP A 19 12.54 -5.34 1.18
N VAL A 20 11.44 -5.75 0.55
CA VAL A 20 10.38 -4.84 0.14
C VAL A 20 9.35 -4.82 1.26
N THR A 21 9.26 -3.68 1.95
CA THR A 21 8.26 -3.50 3.00
C THR A 21 6.88 -3.60 2.38
N THR A 22 6.06 -4.50 2.91
CA THR A 22 4.69 -4.71 2.44
C THR A 22 3.72 -4.41 3.57
N GLU A 23 2.79 -3.48 3.33
CA GLU A 23 1.69 -3.21 4.24
C GLU A 23 0.37 -3.66 3.59
N VAL A 24 -0.55 -4.17 4.42
CA VAL A 24 -1.86 -4.65 3.98
C VAL A 24 -2.93 -4.05 4.89
N LEU A 25 -3.86 -3.32 4.28
CA LEU A 25 -5.00 -2.69 4.96
C LEU A 25 -6.31 -3.12 4.30
N CYS A 26 -7.33 -3.32 5.12
CA CYS A 26 -8.64 -3.80 4.68
C CYS A 26 -9.68 -2.69 4.79
N PHE A 27 -10.45 -2.50 3.73
CA PHE A 27 -11.42 -1.40 3.64
C PHE A 27 -12.80 -1.90 3.23
N ARG A 28 -13.85 -1.27 3.76
CA ARG A 28 -15.24 -1.56 3.41
C ARG A 28 -16.10 -0.31 3.34
N THR A 29 -17.08 -0.28 2.43
CA THR A 29 -18.14 0.73 2.51
C THR A 29 -19.10 0.42 3.65
N THR A 30 -19.87 1.41 4.09
CA THR A 30 -21.00 1.22 5.00
C THR A 30 -22.22 0.60 4.29
N GLY A 31 -23.17 0.10 5.07
CA GLY A 31 -24.45 -0.46 4.60
C GLY A 31 -24.51 -1.98 4.49
N ASP A 32 -25.68 -2.50 4.13
CA ASP A 32 -26.02 -3.94 4.22
C ASP A 32 -25.24 -4.85 3.26
N LYS A 33 -24.73 -4.28 2.16
CA LYS A 33 -23.99 -5.01 1.13
C LYS A 33 -22.66 -4.29 0.84
N PRO A 34 -21.72 -4.34 1.80
CA PRO A 34 -20.52 -3.54 1.72
C PRO A 34 -19.63 -3.99 0.56
N VAL A 35 -19.12 -3.01 -0.18
CA VAL A 35 -18.00 -3.22 -1.10
C VAL A 35 -16.75 -3.31 -0.24
N ARG A 36 -15.97 -4.38 -0.42
CA ARG A 36 -14.79 -4.68 0.38
C ARG A 36 -13.56 -4.77 -0.51
N PHE A 37 -12.44 -4.20 -0.09
CA PHE A 37 -11.17 -4.34 -0.79
C PHE A 37 -9.97 -4.39 0.15
N GLU A 38 -8.93 -5.07 -0.32
CA GLU A 38 -7.58 -5.08 0.24
C GLU A 38 -6.74 -4.02 -0.48
N LEU A 39 -6.14 -3.10 0.27
CA LEU A 39 -5.02 -2.28 -0.19
C LEU A 39 -3.73 -2.99 0.21
N ARG A 40 -2.82 -3.17 -0.73
CA ARG A 40 -1.46 -3.59 -0.44
C ARG A 40 -0.47 -2.61 -1.04
N THR A 41 0.38 -2.04 -0.20
CA THR A 41 1.45 -1.11 -0.60
C THR A 41 2.80 -1.80 -0.47
N TYR A 42 3.74 -1.37 -1.31
CA TYR A 42 5.09 -1.87 -1.39
C TYR A 42 6.04 -0.68 -1.37
N TYR A 43 7.08 -0.77 -0.55
CA TYR A 43 8.14 0.21 -0.48
C TYR A 43 9.51 -0.46 -0.58
N ASP A 44 10.33 0.03 -1.51
CA ASP A 44 11.74 -0.34 -1.64
C ASP A 44 12.58 0.90 -1.30
N ASP A 45 13.25 0.84 -0.14
CA ASP A 45 14.08 1.94 0.34
C ASP A 45 15.34 2.15 -0.51
N VAL A 46 15.88 1.08 -1.12
CA VAL A 46 17.11 1.14 -1.92
C VAL A 46 16.80 1.77 -3.28
N ALA A 47 15.72 1.33 -3.92
CA ALA A 47 15.27 1.87 -5.19
C ALA A 47 14.55 3.22 -5.06
N LYS A 48 14.23 3.64 -3.82
CA LYS A 48 13.36 4.80 -3.54
C LYS A 48 12.06 4.72 -4.34
N TRP A 49 11.50 3.52 -4.41
CA TRP A 49 10.31 3.22 -5.20
C TRP A 49 9.16 2.79 -4.29
N GLN A 50 7.96 3.18 -4.69
CA GLN A 50 6.74 2.70 -4.07
C GLN A 50 5.66 2.41 -5.10
N GLY A 51 4.80 1.46 -4.75
CA GLY A 51 3.64 1.11 -5.55
C GLY A 51 2.61 0.39 -4.69
N GLY A 52 1.49 0.03 -5.31
CA GLY A 52 0.48 -0.72 -4.60
C GLY A 52 -0.49 -1.42 -5.52
N VAL A 53 -1.41 -2.13 -4.91
CA VAL A 53 -2.56 -2.74 -5.59
C VAL A 53 -3.79 -2.64 -4.72
N VAL A 54 -4.95 -2.54 -5.37
CA VAL A 54 -6.26 -2.76 -4.73
C VAL A 54 -6.86 -4.05 -5.25
N ARG A 55 -7.33 -4.91 -4.36
CA ARG A 55 -8.06 -6.13 -4.72
C ARG A 55 -9.39 -6.18 -4.01
N TYR A 56 -10.46 -6.02 -4.77
CA TYR A 56 -11.83 -6.19 -4.26
C TYR A 56 -12.08 -7.65 -3.87
N ALA A 57 -12.80 -7.87 -2.77
CA ALA A 57 -13.05 -9.21 -2.21
C ALA A 57 -13.74 -10.18 -3.19
N LYS A 58 -14.53 -9.66 -4.13
CA LYS A 58 -15.22 -10.44 -5.18
C LYS A 58 -14.42 -10.55 -6.48
N SER A 59 -13.24 -9.93 -6.58
CA SER A 59 -12.37 -9.95 -7.75
C SER A 59 -11.22 -10.93 -7.56
N LYS A 60 -10.87 -11.66 -8.61
CA LYS A 60 -9.64 -12.48 -8.66
C LYS A 60 -8.41 -11.67 -9.06
N THR A 61 -8.63 -10.49 -9.63
CA THR A 61 -7.57 -9.63 -10.18
C THR A 61 -7.37 -8.42 -9.29
N ALA A 62 -6.11 -8.11 -9.03
CA ALA A 62 -5.71 -6.88 -8.35
C ALA A 62 -5.52 -5.75 -9.38
N ILE A 63 -5.92 -4.54 -9.03
CA ILE A 63 -5.79 -3.34 -9.84
C ILE A 63 -4.51 -2.62 -9.41
N PRO A 64 -3.56 -2.36 -10.32
CA PRO A 64 -2.34 -1.63 -10.00
C PRO A 64 -2.62 -0.20 -9.55
N LEU A 65 -1.88 0.23 -8.54
CA LEU A 65 -1.81 1.61 -8.08
C LEU A 65 -0.44 2.22 -8.38
N LEU A 66 -0.43 3.41 -8.95
CA LEU A 66 0.76 4.25 -9.06
C LEU A 66 0.71 5.33 -8.00
N PHE A 67 1.80 5.49 -7.26
CA PHE A 67 1.94 6.62 -6.33
C PHE A 67 1.87 7.94 -7.09
N LYS A 68 1.02 8.85 -6.61
CA LYS A 68 0.87 10.19 -7.17
C LYS A 68 1.65 11.20 -6.35
N HIS A 69 1.32 11.33 -5.07
CA HIS A 69 1.97 12.22 -4.11
C HIS A 69 1.56 11.87 -2.69
N GLU A 70 2.28 12.43 -1.73
CA GLU A 70 1.97 12.41 -0.31
C GLU A 70 2.17 13.81 0.27
N ASP A 71 1.17 14.29 0.98
CA ASP A 71 1.24 15.51 1.76
C ASP A 71 1.43 15.17 3.24
N GLN A 72 2.25 15.94 3.94
CA GLN A 72 2.57 15.76 5.35
C GLN A 72 2.22 17.02 6.14
N GLU A 73 1.51 16.85 7.25
CA GLU A 73 1.07 17.94 8.12
C GLU A 73 1.40 17.66 9.59
N GLU A 74 1.95 18.65 10.28
CA GLU A 74 2.13 18.63 11.74
C GLU A 74 0.99 19.38 12.40
N LEU A 75 0.05 18.63 13.01
CA LEU A 75 -1.13 19.24 13.64
C LEU A 75 -0.81 19.94 14.97
N ALA A 76 0.22 19.47 15.68
CA ALA A 76 0.75 20.10 16.88
C ALA A 76 2.16 19.58 17.17
N GLU A 77 2.98 20.42 17.82
CA GLU A 77 4.37 20.10 18.16
C GLU A 77 4.48 18.76 18.93
N GLY A 78 5.32 17.87 18.42
CA GLY A 78 5.61 16.57 19.04
C GLY A 78 4.56 15.48 18.80
N ARG A 79 3.51 15.75 18.01
CA ARG A 79 2.57 14.71 17.54
C ARG A 79 3.14 14.01 16.29
N PRO A 80 2.80 12.72 16.06
CA PRO A 80 3.09 12.11 14.78
C PRO A 80 2.47 12.91 13.63
N TYR A 81 3.20 13.03 12.54
CA TYR A 81 2.69 13.66 11.34
C TYR A 81 1.44 12.96 10.82
N GLN A 82 0.51 13.75 10.29
CA GLN A 82 -0.57 13.26 9.48
C GLN A 82 -0.07 13.19 8.02
N PHE A 83 -0.32 12.07 7.37
CA PHE A 83 0.00 11.82 5.98
C PHE A 83 -1.29 11.69 5.17
N THR A 84 -1.37 12.39 4.05
CA THR A 84 -2.40 12.18 3.03
C THR A 84 -1.73 11.64 1.78
N THR A 85 -1.86 10.34 1.57
CA THR A 85 -1.25 9.63 0.44
C THR A 85 -2.28 9.46 -0.68
N THR A 86 -1.91 9.80 -1.91
CA THR A 86 -2.77 9.65 -3.08
C THR A 86 -2.15 8.70 -4.11
N TRP A 87 -2.98 7.82 -4.67
CA TRP A 87 -2.60 6.91 -5.75
C TRP A 87 -3.54 7.03 -6.94
N TRP A 88 -2.98 6.85 -8.14
CA TRP A 88 -3.74 6.59 -9.36
C TRP A 88 -4.08 5.12 -9.49
N GLU A 89 -5.37 4.83 -9.69
CA GLU A 89 -5.85 3.53 -10.10
C GLU A 89 -5.65 3.37 -11.61
N MET A 90 -4.92 2.33 -12.02
CA MET A 90 -4.62 2.08 -13.43
C MET A 90 -5.43 0.90 -13.96
N VAL A 91 -6.22 1.14 -15.01
CA VAL A 91 -6.99 0.11 -15.73
C VAL A 91 -6.68 0.25 -17.22
N ASP A 92 -6.27 -0.85 -17.86
CA ASP A 92 -5.91 -0.90 -19.28
C ASP A 92 -4.94 0.22 -19.72
N GLY A 93 -3.95 0.50 -18.87
CA GLY A 93 -2.92 1.52 -19.12
C GLY A 93 -3.40 2.97 -18.96
N LYS A 94 -4.60 3.20 -18.41
CA LYS A 94 -5.18 4.54 -18.22
C LYS A 94 -5.55 4.78 -16.75
N VAL A 95 -5.52 6.03 -16.33
CA VAL A 95 -6.02 6.45 -15.02
C VAL A 95 -7.54 6.28 -15.00
N ASN A 96 -8.04 5.38 -14.15
CA ASN A 96 -9.47 5.11 -13.98
C ASN A 96 -10.09 5.87 -12.79
N GLY A 97 -9.26 6.19 -11.80
CA GLY A 97 -9.66 6.94 -10.62
C GLY A 97 -8.47 7.20 -9.70
N GLU A 98 -8.74 7.80 -8.56
CA GLU A 98 -7.74 8.09 -7.53
C GLU A 98 -8.21 7.54 -6.19
N TYR A 99 -7.30 6.96 -5.42
CA TYR A 99 -7.50 6.68 -3.99
C TYR A 99 -6.74 7.72 -3.19
N GLU A 100 -7.37 8.28 -2.17
CA GLU A 100 -6.79 9.19 -1.19
C GLU A 100 -6.98 8.58 0.19
N MET A 101 -5.89 8.43 0.94
CA MET A 101 -5.88 7.90 2.29
C MET A 101 -5.24 8.90 3.24
N MET A 102 -5.93 9.21 4.34
CA MET A 102 -5.37 9.98 5.43
C MET A 102 -5.02 9.07 6.60
N SER A 103 -3.80 9.16 7.10
CA SER A 103 -3.30 8.36 8.22
C SER A 103 -2.45 9.18 9.19
N GLN A 104 -2.39 8.77 10.45
CA GLN A 104 -1.49 9.33 11.46
C GLN A 104 -1.07 8.21 12.41
N GLY A 105 0.24 7.99 12.54
CA GLY A 105 0.75 6.85 13.29
C GLY A 105 0.18 5.53 12.74
N ALA A 106 -0.43 4.72 13.61
CA ALA A 106 -1.05 3.44 13.22
C ALA A 106 -2.54 3.55 12.84
N ILE A 107 -3.08 4.76 12.71
CA ILE A 107 -4.51 4.99 12.49
C ILE A 107 -4.77 5.52 11.08
N VAL A 108 -5.72 4.91 10.39
CA VAL A 108 -6.29 5.44 9.14
C VAL A 108 -7.58 6.20 9.46
N TYR A 109 -7.61 7.49 9.12
CA TYR A 109 -8.76 8.37 9.35
C TYR A 109 -9.75 8.36 8.20
N SER A 110 -9.27 8.24 6.96
CA SER A 110 -10.13 8.21 5.79
C SER A 110 -9.50 7.42 4.65
N MET A 111 -10.38 6.86 3.82
CA MET A 111 -10.04 6.25 2.54
C MET A 111 -11.16 6.60 1.56
N THR A 112 -10.83 7.33 0.50
CA THR A 112 -11.80 7.75 -0.50
C THR A 112 -11.32 7.39 -1.90
N TYR A 113 -12.19 6.77 -2.67
CA TYR A 113 -12.01 6.61 -4.11
C TYR A 113 -12.77 7.70 -4.87
N THR A 114 -12.13 8.32 -5.85
CA THR A 114 -12.77 9.24 -6.81
C THR A 114 -12.64 8.68 -8.22
N ASN A 115 -13.76 8.39 -8.88
CA ASN A 115 -13.75 7.91 -10.26
C ASN A 115 -13.37 9.03 -11.23
N ALA A 116 -12.36 8.82 -12.08
CA ALA A 116 -11.83 9.87 -12.96
C ALA A 116 -12.84 10.32 -14.04
N ARG A 117 -13.73 9.43 -14.49
CA ARG A 117 -14.72 9.74 -15.53
C ARG A 117 -15.95 10.47 -15.00
N THR A 118 -16.45 10.05 -13.84
CA THR A 118 -17.73 10.54 -13.30
C THR A 118 -17.56 11.54 -12.16
N GLY A 119 -16.38 11.65 -11.56
CA GLY A 119 -16.13 12.43 -10.34
C GLY A 119 -16.80 11.85 -9.10
N LYS A 120 -17.49 10.70 -9.20
CA LYS A 120 -18.18 10.08 -8.08
C LYS A 120 -17.16 9.67 -7.02
N LYS A 121 -17.40 10.15 -5.79
CA LYS A 121 -16.65 9.76 -4.60
C LYS A 121 -17.29 8.57 -3.89
N THR A 122 -16.48 7.64 -3.41
CA THR A 122 -16.89 6.51 -2.57
C THR A 122 -15.97 6.47 -1.35
N ALA A 123 -16.54 6.62 -0.16
CA ALA A 123 -15.82 6.53 1.09
C ALA A 123 -15.78 5.08 1.59
N PHE A 124 -14.67 4.70 2.18
CA PHE A 124 -14.46 3.40 2.81
C PHE A 124 -13.95 3.58 4.23
N GLU A 125 -14.44 2.74 5.12
CA GLU A 125 -13.98 2.61 6.49
C GLU A 125 -12.85 1.60 6.56
N TRP A 126 -11.85 1.89 7.39
CA TRP A 126 -10.81 0.93 7.72
C TRP A 126 -11.38 -0.18 8.59
N ALA A 127 -11.37 -1.41 8.06
CA ALA A 127 -11.89 -2.60 8.73
C ALA A 127 -10.82 -3.18 9.67
N GLN A 128 -10.62 -2.51 10.82
CA GLN A 128 -9.65 -2.92 11.85
C GLN A 128 -9.94 -4.30 12.44
N ASP A 129 -11.19 -4.76 12.33
CA ASP A 129 -11.66 -6.05 12.80
C ASP A 129 -11.22 -7.24 11.91
N VAL A 130 -10.59 -6.97 10.77
CA VAL A 130 -10.19 -7.98 9.78
C VAL A 130 -8.70 -8.30 9.89
N ASP A 131 -8.39 -9.59 10.06
CA ASP A 131 -7.02 -10.10 10.03
C ASP A 131 -6.39 -9.87 8.65
N ALA A 132 -5.27 -9.16 8.62
CA ALA A 132 -4.58 -8.71 7.43
C ALA A 132 -3.08 -9.04 7.54
N SER A 133 -2.52 -9.68 6.51
CA SER A 133 -1.07 -9.91 6.43
C SER A 133 -0.55 -9.95 5.01
N ALA A 134 0.75 -9.71 4.82
CA ALA A 134 1.40 -9.86 3.53
C ALA A 134 1.27 -11.28 2.93
N LYS A 135 1.08 -12.30 3.78
CA LYS A 135 0.93 -13.70 3.32
C LYS A 135 -0.50 -14.04 2.92
N THR A 136 -1.48 -13.63 3.73
CA THR A 136 -2.89 -14.06 3.58
C THR A 136 -3.77 -13.02 2.93
N GLY A 137 -3.35 -11.75 2.89
CA GLY A 137 -4.24 -10.64 2.54
C GLY A 137 -5.31 -10.41 3.61
N CYS A 138 -6.40 -9.75 3.21
CA CYS A 138 -7.59 -9.55 4.05
C CYS A 138 -8.43 -10.82 4.17
N ARG A 139 -8.67 -11.29 5.40
CA ARG A 139 -9.50 -12.48 5.68
C ARG A 139 -10.94 -12.08 6.01
N TRP A 140 -11.71 -11.85 4.93
CA TRP A 140 -13.11 -11.44 4.95
C TRP A 140 -14.13 -12.50 5.38
#